data_AF-A0A7X8EU96-F1
#
_entry.id   AF-A0A7X8EU96-F1
#
_cell.length_a   1.000
_cell.length_b   1.000
_cell.length_c   1.000
_cell.angle_alpha   90.00
_cell.angle_beta   90.00
_cell.angle_gamma   90.00
#
_symmetry.space_group_name_H-M   'P 1'
#
loop_
_entity.id
_entity.type
_entity.pdbx_description
1 polymer ?
#
loop_
_entity_poly.entity_id
_entity_poly.type
_entity_poly.pdbx_seq_one_letter_code
_entity_poly.pdbx_strand_id
1 'polypeptide(L)'
;MVAAIILVLNVILASLMVFFERRKPSSTWAWLLVLFFIPVLGFVLYLIFGRDSKREKVFKAKSKYDKDVYYKYLFHDNHSAKKVQEQKKIVANGGRILDSDYLTDLAYLHINSGNWITFNNRVKKYTDGPGKFKALIEDIRSAREYIHMEYYIIRGDELGKEIMHELALKAQQGVTVRLLYDGMGCRTLRKSFFRELHNAGGQTAAFLPPLILRLNYRNHRKLCVIDGKVGYIGGFNIGNEYMG
;
A
#
# COMPACT_ATOMS: atom_id res chain seq x y z
N MET A 1 19.06 11.45 43.62
CA MET A 1 17.58 11.33 43.60
C MET A 1 17.04 11.09 42.19
N VAL A 2 17.28 11.98 41.21
CA VAL A 2 16.80 11.83 39.82
C VAL A 2 17.26 10.52 39.15
N ALA A 3 18.55 10.17 39.28
CA ALA A 3 19.08 8.93 38.71
C ALA A 3 18.43 7.65 39.29
N ALA A 4 18.14 7.65 40.59
CA ALA A 4 17.46 6.54 41.25
C ALA A 4 16.01 6.39 40.77
N ILE A 5 15.31 7.51 40.56
CA ILE A 5 13.95 7.53 40.00
C ILE A 5 13.96 6.97 38.56
N ILE A 6 14.91 7.38 37.73
CA ILE A 6 15.06 6.88 36.35
C ILE A 6 15.33 5.37 36.36
N LEU A 7 16.21 4.89 37.24
CA LEU A 7 16.53 3.47 37.36
C LEU A 7 15.30 2.64 37.76
N VAL A 8 14.58 3.06 38.81
CA VAL A 8 13.37 2.37 39.27
C VAL A 8 12.30 2.34 38.19
N LEU A 9 12.08 3.47 37.52
CA LEU A 9 11.14 3.55 36.39
C LEU A 9 11.54 2.59 35.26
N ASN A 10 12.83 2.53 34.93
CA ASN A 10 13.32 1.67 33.86
C ASN A 10 13.15 0.17 34.18
N VAL A 11 13.38 -0.23 35.44
CA VAL A 11 13.16 -1.61 35.91
C VAL A 11 11.68 -1.99 35.84
N ILE A 12 10.77 -1.09 36.23
CA ILE A 12 9.32 -1.31 36.12
C ILE A 12 8.92 -1.46 34.64
N LEU A 13 9.40 -0.58 33.77
CA LEU A 13 9.11 -0.62 32.33
C LEU A 13 9.65 -1.88 31.66
N ALA A 14 10.88 -2.30 31.98
CA ALA A 14 11.47 -3.54 31.48
C ALA A 14 10.74 -4.79 31.99
N SER A 15 10.32 -4.80 33.26
CA SER A 15 9.54 -5.90 33.83
C SER A 15 8.19 -6.02 33.14
N LEU A 16 7.45 -4.91 33.00
CA LEU A 16 6.20 -4.87 32.24
C LEU A 16 6.39 -5.36 30.81
N MET A 17 7.47 -4.94 30.13
CA MET A 17 7.79 -5.41 28.78
C MET A 17 7.92 -6.94 28.73
N VAL A 18 8.72 -7.54 29.62
CA VAL A 18 8.95 -9.00 29.66
C VAL A 18 7.67 -9.78 29.98
N PHE A 19 6.88 -9.34 30.96
CA PHE A 19 5.66 -10.05 31.36
C PHE A 19 4.52 -9.96 30.33
N PHE A 20 4.42 -8.85 29.59
CA PHE A 20 3.38 -8.67 28.58
C PHE A 20 3.73 -9.28 27.21
N GLU A 21 4.94 -9.85 27.04
CA GLU A 21 5.46 -10.23 25.73
C GLU A 21 5.68 -11.75 25.58
N ARG A 22 4.85 -12.39 24.73
CA ARG A 22 5.10 -13.75 24.24
C ARG A 22 5.98 -13.69 22.99
N ARG A 23 7.32 -13.68 23.15
CA ARG A 23 8.27 -13.65 22.02
C ARG A 23 9.35 -14.73 22.10
N LYS A 24 10.01 -14.94 20.95
CA LYS A 24 11.27 -15.67 20.85
C LYS A 24 12.33 -15.00 21.74
N PRO A 25 13.10 -15.75 22.55
CA PRO A 25 14.04 -15.21 23.54
C PRO A 25 15.02 -14.16 23.00
N SER A 26 15.46 -14.28 21.75
CA SER A 26 16.42 -13.36 21.12
C SER A 26 15.91 -11.92 20.99
N SER A 27 14.62 -11.72 20.72
CA SER A 27 14.04 -10.38 20.59
C SER A 27 13.88 -9.70 21.96
N THR A 28 13.64 -10.48 23.02
CA THR A 28 13.52 -9.96 24.38
C THR A 28 14.87 -9.44 24.86
N TRP A 29 15.95 -10.19 24.63
CA TRP A 29 17.31 -9.76 24.98
C TRP A 29 17.73 -8.47 24.28
N ALA A 30 17.46 -8.32 22.99
CA ALA A 30 17.80 -7.10 22.25
C ALA A 30 17.13 -5.85 22.86
N TRP A 31 15.85 -5.95 23.23
CA TRP A 31 15.12 -4.84 23.82
C TRP A 31 15.48 -4.58 25.28
N LEU A 32 15.83 -5.62 26.05
CA LEU A 32 16.39 -5.46 27.39
C LEU A 32 17.70 -4.68 27.36
N LEU A 33 18.58 -4.97 26.39
CA LEU A 33 19.81 -4.20 26.19
C LEU A 33 19.53 -2.74 25.82
N VAL A 34 18.58 -2.49 24.90
CA VAL A 34 18.19 -1.12 24.54
C VAL A 34 17.62 -0.35 25.74
N LEU A 35 16.78 -1.00 26.56
CA LEU A 35 16.27 -0.40 27.79
C LEU A 35 17.37 -0.15 28.81
N PHE A 36 18.36 -1.04 28.92
CA PHE A 36 19.49 -0.89 29.83
C PHE A 36 20.38 0.30 29.44
N PHE A 37 20.81 0.39 28.18
CA PHE A 37 21.71 1.45 27.71
C PHE A 37 21.01 2.80 27.47
N ILE A 38 19.70 2.78 27.21
CA ILE A 38 18.92 3.99 26.92
C ILE A 38 17.63 3.99 27.77
N PRO A 39 17.72 4.31 29.07
CA PRO A 39 16.58 4.31 29.98
C PRO A 39 15.47 5.27 29.51
N VAL A 40 14.21 4.89 29.73
CA VAL A 40 13.00 5.66 29.34
C VAL A 40 12.80 5.78 27.82
N LEU A 41 13.78 6.30 27.07
CA LEU A 41 13.71 6.42 25.62
C LEU A 41 13.69 5.06 24.94
N GLY A 42 14.43 4.07 25.45
CA GLY A 42 14.37 2.68 24.98
C GLY A 42 12.96 2.08 25.07
N PHE A 43 12.17 2.48 26.08
CA PHE A 43 10.78 2.05 26.22
C PHE A 43 9.87 2.72 25.19
N VAL A 44 10.10 4.00 24.90
CA VAL A 44 9.39 4.71 23.81
C VAL A 44 9.71 4.05 22.46
N LEU A 45 10.98 3.74 22.19
CA LEU A 45 11.40 3.01 20.99
C LEU A 45 10.75 1.62 20.94
N TYR A 46 10.67 0.93 22.08
CA TYR A 46 9.98 -0.35 22.19
C TYR A 46 8.48 -0.24 21.84
N LEU A 47 7.78 0.81 22.29
CA LEU A 47 6.38 0.98 21.94
C LEU A 47 6.16 1.18 20.43
N ILE A 48 7.11 1.83 19.75
CA ILE A 48 7.05 2.11 18.30
C ILE A 48 7.40 0.85 17.50
N PHE A 49 8.56 0.25 17.78
CA PHE A 49 9.16 -0.82 16.97
C PHE A 49 8.97 -2.23 17.57
N GLY A 50 8.92 -2.33 18.89
CA GLY A 50 8.94 -3.58 19.66
C GLY A 50 7.60 -4.26 19.91
N ARG A 51 6.47 -3.78 19.39
CA ARG A 51 5.15 -4.45 19.53
C ARG A 51 4.72 -5.16 18.24
N ASP A 52 4.97 -6.45 18.08
CA ASP A 52 4.74 -7.17 16.80
C ASP A 52 3.69 -8.30 16.93
N SER A 53 3.53 -8.90 18.11
CA SER A 53 2.71 -10.11 18.30
C SER A 53 1.20 -9.89 18.17
N LYS A 54 0.66 -8.73 18.57
CA LYS A 54 -0.74 -8.36 18.27
C LYS A 54 -0.92 -7.95 16.80
N ARG A 55 0.16 -7.54 16.13
CA ARG A 55 0.16 -7.10 14.72
C ARG A 55 0.06 -8.31 13.79
N GLU A 56 0.76 -9.40 14.07
CA GLU A 56 0.70 -10.64 13.26
C GLU A 56 -0.72 -11.23 13.19
N LYS A 57 -1.51 -11.17 14.28
CA LYS A 57 -2.92 -11.63 14.26
C LYS A 57 -3.81 -10.76 13.37
N VAL A 58 -3.65 -9.43 13.42
CA VAL A 58 -4.40 -8.50 12.56
C VAL A 58 -4.00 -8.66 11.10
N PHE A 59 -2.71 -8.82 10.80
CA PHE A 59 -2.24 -9.08 9.43
C PHE A 59 -2.62 -10.46 8.92
N LYS A 60 -2.65 -11.50 9.76
CA LYS A 60 -3.18 -12.82 9.40
C LYS A 60 -4.68 -12.76 9.12
N ALA A 61 -5.45 -12.06 9.95
CA ALA A 61 -6.87 -11.86 9.72
C ALA A 61 -7.13 -11.03 8.44
N LYS A 62 -6.38 -9.94 8.23
CA LYS A 62 -6.41 -9.15 7.01
C LYS A 62 -5.98 -9.97 5.79
N SER A 63 -4.90 -10.74 5.87
CA SER A 63 -4.44 -11.60 4.78
C SER A 63 -5.47 -12.66 4.43
N LYS A 64 -6.14 -13.25 5.43
CA LYS A 64 -7.26 -14.17 5.20
C LYS A 64 -8.42 -13.45 4.52
N TYR A 65 -8.83 -12.28 5.04
CA TYR A 65 -9.89 -11.47 4.43
C TYR A 65 -9.53 -11.03 3.00
N ASP A 66 -8.34 -10.51 2.77
CA ASP A 66 -7.84 -10.09 1.46
C ASP A 66 -7.83 -11.30 0.52
N LYS A 67 -7.42 -12.48 0.98
CA LYS A 67 -7.44 -13.74 0.21
C LYS A 67 -8.87 -14.15 -0.11
N ASP A 68 -9.78 -14.10 0.87
CA ASP A 68 -11.19 -14.44 0.69
C ASP A 68 -11.88 -13.45 -0.25
N VAL A 69 -11.62 -12.14 -0.13
CA VAL A 69 -12.12 -11.09 -1.03
C VAL A 69 -11.53 -11.25 -2.42
N TYR A 70 -10.21 -11.42 -2.53
CA TYR A 70 -9.51 -11.61 -3.79
C TYR A 70 -10.04 -12.81 -4.55
N TYR A 71 -10.16 -13.97 -3.88
CA TYR A 71 -10.77 -15.15 -4.48
C TYR A 71 -12.26 -14.97 -4.74
N LYS A 72 -13.01 -14.33 -3.85
CA LYS A 72 -14.43 -14.03 -4.09
C LYS A 72 -14.62 -13.17 -5.34
N TYR A 73 -13.78 -12.16 -5.58
CA TYR A 73 -13.84 -11.35 -6.80
C TYR A 73 -13.38 -12.13 -8.04
N LEU A 74 -12.27 -12.86 -7.95
CA LEU A 74 -11.78 -13.73 -9.03
C LEU A 74 -12.81 -14.76 -9.47
N PHE A 75 -13.51 -15.38 -8.52
CA PHE A 75 -14.48 -16.45 -8.78
C PHE A 75 -15.90 -15.93 -9.01
N HIS A 76 -16.22 -14.68 -8.69
CA HIS A 76 -17.47 -14.05 -9.14
C HIS A 76 -17.38 -13.65 -10.62
N ASP A 77 -16.20 -13.19 -11.06
CA ASP A 77 -15.97 -12.94 -12.48
C ASP A 77 -15.53 -14.25 -13.16
N ASN A 78 -16.52 -14.98 -13.70
CA ASN A 78 -16.29 -16.24 -14.42
C ASN A 78 -15.22 -16.12 -15.51
N HIS A 79 -15.05 -14.94 -16.11
CA HIS A 79 -14.07 -14.72 -17.16
C HIS A 79 -12.64 -14.71 -16.61
N SER A 80 -12.41 -14.05 -15.47
CA SER A 80 -11.13 -14.03 -14.76
C SER A 80 -10.73 -15.40 -14.22
N ALA A 81 -11.66 -16.09 -13.53
CA ALA A 81 -11.41 -17.44 -13.02
C ALA A 81 -11.04 -18.43 -14.13
N LYS A 82 -11.77 -18.38 -15.26
CA LYS A 82 -11.51 -19.26 -16.41
C LYS A 82 -10.12 -19.01 -17.00
N LYS A 83 -9.71 -17.76 -17.19
CA LYS A 83 -8.36 -17.41 -17.68
C LYS A 83 -7.25 -17.92 -16.75
N VAL A 84 -7.41 -17.73 -15.43
CA VAL A 84 -6.44 -18.26 -14.46
C VAL A 84 -6.37 -19.79 -14.55
N GLN A 85 -7.50 -20.47 -14.65
CA GLN A 85 -7.53 -21.93 -14.78
C GLN A 85 -6.90 -22.44 -16.08
N GLU A 86 -7.19 -21.79 -17.21
CA GLU A 86 -6.61 -22.12 -18.51
C GLU A 86 -5.09 -21.93 -18.51
N GLN A 87 -4.61 -20.80 -18.00
CA GLN A 87 -3.18 -20.55 -17.87
C GLN A 87 -2.50 -21.53 -16.89
N LYS A 88 -3.17 -21.89 -15.79
CA LYS A 88 -2.71 -22.94 -14.87
C LYS A 88 -2.54 -24.29 -15.56
N LYS A 89 -3.43 -24.66 -16.47
CA LYS A 89 -3.32 -25.94 -17.20
C LYS A 89 -2.12 -25.94 -18.14
N ILE A 90 -1.87 -24.84 -18.85
CA ILE A 90 -0.70 -24.68 -19.73
C ILE A 90 0.59 -24.88 -18.93
N VAL A 91 0.65 -24.20 -17.79
CA VAL A 91 1.74 -24.28 -16.80
C VAL A 91 1.91 -25.71 -16.27
N ALA A 92 0.84 -26.34 -15.77
CA ALA A 92 0.90 -27.71 -15.24
C ALA A 92 1.34 -28.76 -16.27
N ASN A 93 1.07 -28.53 -17.56
CA ASN A 93 1.46 -29.41 -18.65
C ASN A 93 2.89 -29.13 -19.17
N GLY A 94 3.71 -28.36 -18.44
CA GLY A 94 5.09 -28.07 -18.80
C GLY A 94 5.24 -26.97 -19.87
N GLY A 95 4.23 -26.13 -20.06
CA GLY A 95 4.31 -24.96 -20.93
C GLY A 95 5.45 -24.04 -20.51
N ARG A 96 6.31 -23.68 -21.46
CA ARG A 96 7.45 -22.78 -21.25
C ARG A 96 7.31 -21.51 -22.07
N ILE A 97 7.79 -20.40 -21.52
CA ILE A 97 8.01 -19.19 -22.33
C ILE A 97 9.30 -19.44 -23.12
N LEU A 98 9.15 -19.57 -24.44
CA LEU A 98 10.27 -19.74 -25.36
C LEU A 98 11.32 -18.65 -25.13
N ASP A 99 12.59 -19.03 -25.16
CA ASP A 99 13.76 -18.16 -24.96
C ASP A 99 13.86 -17.46 -23.59
N SER A 100 13.07 -17.89 -22.59
CA SER A 100 13.12 -17.27 -21.26
C SER A 100 12.66 -18.19 -20.12
N ASP A 101 13.48 -19.18 -19.79
CA ASP A 101 13.20 -20.11 -18.68
C ASP A 101 12.98 -19.39 -17.33
N TYR A 102 13.76 -18.35 -17.03
CA TYR A 102 13.61 -17.58 -15.79
C TYR A 102 12.27 -16.83 -15.70
N LEU A 103 11.72 -16.36 -16.83
CA LEU A 103 10.39 -15.76 -16.87
C LEU A 103 9.30 -16.80 -16.68
N THR A 104 9.57 -18.05 -17.06
CA THR A 104 8.62 -19.14 -16.87
C THR A 104 8.38 -19.36 -15.38
N ASP A 105 9.42 -19.40 -14.54
CA ASP A 105 9.28 -19.52 -13.08
C ASP A 105 8.50 -18.35 -12.45
N LEU A 106 8.75 -17.13 -12.92
CA LEU A 106 8.00 -15.95 -12.48
C LEU A 106 6.53 -16.01 -12.92
N ALA A 107 6.27 -16.49 -14.13
CA ALA A 107 4.91 -16.73 -14.63
C ALA A 107 4.20 -17.80 -13.79
N TYR A 108 4.86 -18.91 -13.47
CA TYR A 108 4.36 -19.94 -12.55
C TYR A 108 3.98 -19.36 -11.20
N LEU A 109 4.88 -18.56 -10.59
CA LEU A 109 4.62 -17.93 -9.29
C LEU A 109 3.43 -16.97 -9.36
N HIS A 110 3.37 -16.15 -10.41
CA HIS A 110 2.28 -15.19 -10.62
C HIS A 110 0.93 -15.89 -10.77
N ILE A 111 0.87 -16.95 -11.59
CA ILE A 111 -0.35 -17.72 -11.82
C ILE A 111 -0.78 -18.47 -10.54
N ASN A 112 0.17 -19.05 -9.80
CA ASN A 112 -0.12 -19.76 -8.55
C ASN A 112 -0.56 -18.83 -7.40
N SER A 113 -0.15 -17.56 -7.43
CA SER A 113 -0.69 -16.53 -6.54
C SER A 113 -2.16 -16.16 -6.83
N GLY A 114 -2.73 -16.72 -7.90
CA GLY A 114 -4.11 -16.51 -8.32
C GLY A 114 -4.29 -15.35 -9.29
N ASN A 115 -3.22 -14.79 -9.85
CA ASN A 115 -3.30 -13.79 -10.91
C ASN A 115 -3.28 -14.47 -12.29
N TRP A 116 -3.57 -13.74 -13.37
CA TRP A 116 -3.34 -14.19 -14.75
C TRP A 116 -2.43 -13.22 -15.48
N ILE A 117 -1.76 -13.72 -16.50
CA ILE A 117 -0.86 -12.96 -17.36
C ILE A 117 -1.66 -12.41 -18.54
N THR A 118 -1.50 -11.13 -18.83
CA THR A 118 -2.01 -10.52 -20.07
C THR A 118 -0.93 -10.50 -21.14
N PHE A 119 -1.35 -10.53 -22.39
CA PHE A 119 -0.46 -10.48 -23.55
C PHE A 119 -0.70 -9.19 -24.34
N ASN A 120 0.24 -8.84 -25.23
CA ASN A 120 0.16 -7.65 -26.10
C ASN A 120 0.06 -6.33 -25.33
N ASN A 121 0.67 -6.25 -24.15
CA ASN A 121 0.78 -5.02 -23.40
C ASN A 121 1.79 -4.07 -24.05
N ARG A 122 1.50 -2.78 -24.07
CA ARG A 122 2.46 -1.73 -24.43
C ARG A 122 2.99 -1.09 -23.15
N VAL A 123 4.30 -1.07 -22.99
CA VAL A 123 4.97 -0.48 -21.82
C VAL A 123 5.67 0.80 -22.25
N LYS A 124 5.32 1.91 -21.61
CA LYS A 124 6.00 3.20 -21.76
C LYS A 124 6.69 3.57 -20.45
N LYS A 125 7.99 3.82 -20.52
CA LYS A 125 8.78 4.26 -19.36
C LYS A 125 8.79 5.78 -19.29
N TYR A 126 8.59 6.31 -18.09
CA TYR A 126 8.80 7.71 -17.77
C TYR A 126 9.98 7.83 -16.82
N THR A 127 10.90 8.74 -17.13
CA THR A 127 12.08 9.01 -16.30
C THR A 127 11.96 10.34 -15.56
N ASP A 128 10.98 11.16 -15.91
CA ASP A 128 10.68 12.46 -15.35
C ASP A 128 9.22 12.55 -14.87
N GLY A 129 8.98 13.44 -13.91
CA GLY A 129 7.65 13.71 -13.39
C GLY A 129 6.70 14.38 -14.40
N PRO A 130 7.09 15.48 -15.06
CA PRO A 130 6.21 16.22 -15.94
C PRO A 130 5.59 15.35 -17.05
N GLY A 131 6.41 14.57 -17.75
CA GLY A 131 5.95 13.64 -18.78
C GLY A 131 5.01 12.57 -18.23
N LYS A 132 5.31 12.04 -17.04
CA LYS A 132 4.47 11.03 -16.38
C LYS A 132 3.11 11.61 -15.95
N PHE A 133 3.11 12.78 -15.32
CA PHE A 133 1.88 13.37 -14.78
C PHE A 133 0.99 13.95 -15.87
N LYS A 134 1.58 14.53 -16.93
CA LYS A 134 0.84 14.92 -18.13
C LYS A 134 0.07 13.74 -18.72
N ALA A 135 0.76 12.61 -18.95
CA ALA A 135 0.11 11.41 -19.49
C ALA A 135 -0.96 10.83 -18.54
N LEU A 136 -0.69 10.80 -17.24
CA LEU A 136 -1.67 10.34 -16.25
C LEU A 136 -2.94 11.19 -16.28
N ILE A 137 -2.82 12.51 -16.37
CA ILE A 137 -3.96 13.43 -16.43
C ILE A 137 -4.74 13.25 -17.73
N GLU A 138 -4.06 13.10 -18.87
CA GLU A 138 -4.68 12.82 -20.17
C GLU A 138 -5.49 11.50 -20.14
N ASP A 139 -4.94 10.45 -19.51
CA ASP A 139 -5.65 9.17 -19.37
C ASP A 139 -6.82 9.27 -18.38
N ILE A 140 -6.70 10.04 -17.29
CA ILE A 140 -7.82 10.32 -16.36
C ILE A 140 -8.97 11.00 -17.10
N ARG A 141 -8.67 12.02 -17.90
CA ARG A 141 -9.67 12.74 -18.72
C ARG A 141 -10.41 11.78 -19.66
N SER A 142 -9.69 10.81 -20.21
CA SER A 142 -10.20 9.82 -21.17
C SER A 142 -10.99 8.66 -20.55
N ALA A 143 -10.97 8.51 -19.21
CA ALA A 143 -11.63 7.41 -18.51
C ALA A 143 -13.16 7.39 -18.73
N ARG A 144 -13.77 6.21 -18.78
CA ARG A 144 -15.21 6.05 -19.04
C ARG A 144 -15.97 5.24 -18.00
N GLU A 145 -15.32 4.30 -17.33
CA GLU A 145 -15.99 3.37 -16.43
C GLU A 145 -15.52 3.57 -14.98
N TYR A 146 -14.21 3.52 -14.74
CA TYR A 146 -13.66 3.68 -13.40
C TYR A 146 -12.20 4.13 -13.37
N ILE A 147 -11.87 4.80 -12.27
CA ILE A 147 -10.51 5.16 -11.90
C ILE A 147 -10.26 4.66 -10.47
N HIS A 148 -9.28 3.79 -10.30
CA HIS A 148 -8.84 3.30 -9.00
C HIS A 148 -7.39 3.69 -8.77
N MET A 149 -7.17 4.52 -7.76
CA MET A 149 -5.90 5.17 -7.53
C MET A 149 -5.40 4.93 -6.10
N GLU A 150 -4.10 4.69 -5.94
CA GLU A 150 -3.43 4.45 -4.67
C GLU A 150 -2.12 5.21 -4.62
N TYR A 151 -1.91 6.08 -3.63
CA TYR A 151 -0.66 6.82 -3.46
C TYR A 151 -0.26 6.95 -1.98
N TYR A 152 1.04 6.81 -1.73
CA TYR A 152 1.61 7.02 -0.39
C TYR A 152 1.58 8.49 0.03
N ILE A 153 2.13 9.39 -0.81
CA ILE A 153 2.10 10.84 -0.57
C ILE A 153 1.23 11.50 -1.64
N ILE A 154 0.36 12.38 -1.15
CA ILE A 154 -0.36 13.37 -1.94
C ILE A 154 -0.13 14.71 -1.24
N ARG A 155 0.36 15.68 -2.00
CA ARG A 155 0.52 17.06 -1.55
C ARG A 155 -0.69 17.89 -1.93
N GLY A 156 -0.92 18.97 -1.18
CA GLY A 156 -2.00 19.94 -1.44
C GLY A 156 -1.53 21.10 -2.31
N ASP A 157 -0.52 20.85 -3.15
CA ASP A 157 0.08 21.79 -4.09
C ASP A 157 -0.69 21.81 -5.42
N GLU A 158 -0.13 22.45 -6.44
CA GLU A 158 -0.75 22.62 -7.75
C GLU A 158 -1.04 21.27 -8.42
N LEU A 159 -0.05 20.38 -8.47
CA LEU A 159 -0.21 19.05 -9.03
C LEU A 159 -1.27 18.23 -8.29
N GLY A 160 -1.25 18.24 -6.96
CA GLY A 160 -2.24 17.55 -6.15
C GLY A 160 -3.66 18.06 -6.39
N LYS A 161 -3.84 19.39 -6.44
CA LYS A 161 -5.13 20.03 -6.73
C LYS A 161 -5.62 19.72 -8.13
N GLU A 162 -4.75 19.80 -9.14
CA GLU A 162 -5.10 19.48 -10.52
C GLU A 162 -5.61 18.05 -10.64
N ILE A 163 -4.89 17.07 -10.09
CA ILE A 163 -5.32 15.67 -10.12
C ILE A 163 -6.66 15.49 -9.39
N MET A 164 -6.85 16.10 -8.21
CA MET A 164 -8.14 15.99 -7.48
C MET A 164 -9.30 16.61 -8.27
N HIS A 165 -9.06 17.74 -8.93
CA HIS A 165 -10.05 18.40 -9.77
C HIS A 165 -10.46 17.51 -10.96
N GLU A 166 -9.50 16.96 -11.69
CA GLU A 166 -9.77 16.07 -12.83
C GLU A 166 -10.52 14.81 -12.39
N LEU A 167 -10.12 14.21 -11.26
CA LEU A 167 -10.84 13.08 -10.68
C LEU A 167 -12.27 13.45 -10.29
N ALA A 168 -12.50 14.65 -9.75
CA ALA A 168 -13.84 15.13 -9.41
C ALA A 168 -14.70 15.33 -10.67
N LEU A 169 -14.15 15.91 -11.73
CA LEU A 169 -14.86 16.05 -13.01
C LEU A 169 -15.29 14.69 -13.57
N LYS A 170 -14.42 13.69 -13.51
CA LYS A 170 -14.77 12.32 -13.93
C LYS A 170 -15.85 11.70 -13.06
N ALA A 171 -15.78 11.89 -11.75
CA ALA A 171 -16.81 11.41 -10.84
C ALA A 171 -18.18 12.05 -11.12
N GLN A 172 -18.22 13.36 -11.40
CA GLN A 172 -19.46 14.06 -11.82
C GLN A 172 -20.03 13.50 -13.13
N GLN A 173 -19.18 13.05 -14.05
CA GLN A 173 -19.59 12.39 -15.30
C GLN A 173 -20.07 10.94 -15.10
N GLY A 174 -20.14 10.44 -13.86
CA GLY A 174 -20.58 9.08 -13.53
C GLY A 174 -19.48 8.02 -13.55
N VAL A 175 -18.21 8.41 -13.76
CA VAL A 175 -17.08 7.46 -13.67
C VAL A 175 -16.86 7.09 -12.21
N THR A 176 -16.69 5.80 -11.91
CA THR A 176 -16.44 5.37 -10.53
C THR A 176 -15.02 5.73 -10.11
N VAL A 177 -14.87 6.73 -9.25
CA VAL A 177 -13.55 7.16 -8.75
C VAL A 177 -13.32 6.73 -7.31
N ARG A 178 -12.25 5.96 -7.08
CA ARG A 178 -11.83 5.50 -5.75
C ARG A 178 -10.35 5.81 -5.52
N LEU A 179 -10.05 6.54 -4.45
CA LEU A 179 -8.69 6.93 -4.07
C LEU A 179 -8.34 6.38 -2.67
N LEU A 180 -7.33 5.52 -2.63
CA LEU A 180 -6.71 5.06 -1.40
C LEU A 180 -5.42 5.85 -1.15
N TYR A 181 -5.26 6.42 0.04
CA TYR A 181 -4.05 7.15 0.40
C TYR A 181 -3.46 6.68 1.74
N ASP A 182 -2.17 6.87 1.97
CA ASP A 182 -1.57 6.56 3.27
C ASP A 182 -1.69 7.76 4.23
N GLY A 183 -2.18 7.50 5.45
CA GLY A 183 -2.37 8.58 6.42
C GLY A 183 -1.08 9.25 6.88
N MET A 184 0.06 8.55 6.96
CA MET A 184 1.33 9.18 7.34
C MET A 184 1.93 9.99 6.21
N GLY A 185 1.93 9.46 4.98
CA GLY A 185 2.42 10.20 3.82
C GLY A 185 1.59 11.46 3.55
N CYS A 186 0.29 11.40 3.83
CA CYS A 186 -0.66 12.50 3.68
C CYS A 186 -1.00 13.23 4.99
N ARG A 187 -0.19 13.10 6.05
CA ARG A 187 -0.53 13.65 7.40
C ARG A 187 -0.75 15.16 7.45
N THR A 188 -0.19 15.89 6.47
CA THR A 188 -0.33 17.34 6.36
C THR A 188 -1.57 17.76 5.56
N LEU A 189 -2.27 16.84 4.89
CA LEU A 189 -3.49 17.15 4.14
C LEU A 189 -4.68 17.31 5.08
N ARG A 190 -5.40 18.41 4.90
CA ARG A 190 -6.69 18.63 5.56
C ARG A 190 -7.76 17.78 4.88
N LYS A 191 -8.73 17.26 5.63
CA LYS A 191 -9.87 16.52 5.06
C LYS A 191 -10.64 17.31 3.99
N SER A 192 -10.65 18.64 4.10
CA SER A 192 -11.27 19.54 3.11
C SER A 192 -10.65 19.43 1.72
N PHE A 193 -9.41 18.94 1.59
CA PHE A 193 -8.75 18.73 0.31
C PHE A 193 -9.51 17.74 -0.60
N PHE A 194 -10.17 16.74 -0.02
CA PHE A 194 -10.94 15.75 -0.78
C PHE A 194 -12.40 16.14 -1.00
N ARG A 195 -12.84 17.30 -0.49
CA ARG A 195 -14.24 17.70 -0.47
C ARG A 195 -14.84 17.79 -1.86
N GLU A 196 -14.09 18.36 -2.80
CA GLU A 196 -14.53 18.48 -4.19
C GLU A 196 -14.81 17.11 -4.81
N LEU A 197 -13.88 16.16 -4.65
CA LEU A 197 -14.04 14.79 -5.11
C LEU A 197 -15.22 14.08 -4.43
N HIS A 198 -15.39 14.26 -3.12
CA HIS A 198 -16.53 13.66 -2.39
C HIS A 198 -17.87 14.22 -2.85
N ASN A 199 -17.96 15.53 -3.03
CA ASN A 199 -19.17 16.19 -3.53
C ASN A 199 -19.52 15.74 -4.96
N ALA A 200 -18.52 15.39 -5.75
CA ALA A 200 -18.67 14.82 -7.08
C ALA A 200 -19.07 13.33 -7.09
N GLY A 201 -19.20 12.68 -5.92
CA GLY A 201 -19.51 11.25 -5.79
C GLY A 201 -18.29 10.32 -5.75
N GLY A 202 -17.08 10.87 -5.80
CA GLY A 202 -15.85 10.12 -5.64
C GLY A 202 -15.63 9.65 -4.20
N GLN A 203 -14.92 8.54 -4.03
CA GLN A 203 -14.70 7.91 -2.72
C GLN A 203 -13.22 7.97 -2.36
N THR A 204 -12.93 8.34 -1.10
CA THR A 204 -11.55 8.25 -0.59
C THR A 204 -11.48 7.49 0.73
N ALA A 205 -10.36 6.81 0.96
CA ALA A 205 -10.07 6.13 2.22
C ALA A 205 -8.60 6.27 2.59
N ALA A 206 -8.33 6.40 3.89
CA ALA A 206 -6.97 6.29 4.42
C ALA A 206 -6.66 4.81 4.71
N PHE A 207 -5.56 4.28 4.15
CA PHE A 207 -5.12 2.91 4.41
C PHE A 207 -4.89 2.66 5.91
N LEU A 208 -4.19 3.58 6.57
CA LEU A 208 -4.04 3.63 8.02
C LEU A 208 -3.99 5.08 8.48
N PRO A 209 -4.53 5.40 9.67
CA PRO A 209 -4.44 6.76 10.22
C PRO A 209 -2.98 7.19 10.48
N PRO A 210 -2.72 8.50 10.62
CA PRO A 210 -1.39 9.09 10.84
C PRO A 210 -0.81 8.83 12.25
N LEU A 211 -1.00 7.64 12.82
CA LEU A 211 -0.50 7.30 14.16
C LEU A 211 0.96 6.80 14.12
N ILE A 212 1.81 7.37 14.98
CA ILE A 212 3.27 7.06 15.09
C ILE A 212 3.54 5.58 15.43
N LEU A 213 2.60 4.90 16.10
CA LEU A 213 2.78 3.51 16.55
C LEU A 213 2.70 2.46 15.42
N ARG A 214 2.61 2.87 14.15
CA ARG A 214 2.51 1.97 12.96
C ARG A 214 3.35 2.46 11.78
N LEU A 215 4.55 2.99 12.02
CA LEU A 215 5.43 3.48 10.95
C LEU A 215 5.85 2.40 9.95
N ASN A 216 6.05 1.16 10.40
CA ASN A 216 6.58 0.09 9.54
C ASN A 216 5.54 -0.57 8.61
N TYR A 217 4.25 -0.23 8.76
CA TYR A 217 3.16 -0.85 8.02
C TYR A 217 2.42 0.18 7.20
N ARG A 218 3.14 0.76 6.23
CA ARG A 218 2.62 1.85 5.41
C ARG A 218 2.43 1.42 3.99
N ASN A 219 1.44 2.02 3.35
CA ASN A 219 1.16 1.71 1.97
C ASN A 219 2.05 2.53 1.05
N HIS A 220 3.19 1.96 0.67
CA HIS A 220 4.16 2.61 -0.20
C HIS A 220 3.89 2.44 -1.70
N ARG A 221 2.76 1.85 -2.11
CA ARG A 221 2.46 1.70 -3.53
C ARG A 221 2.09 3.06 -4.16
N LYS A 222 2.30 3.15 -5.46
CA LYS A 222 1.77 4.20 -6.33
C LYS A 222 1.17 3.49 -7.54
N LEU A 223 -0.15 3.48 -7.60
CA LEU A 223 -0.93 2.75 -8.59
C LEU A 223 -2.02 3.68 -9.13
N CYS A 224 -2.27 3.64 -10.43
CA CYS A 224 -3.52 4.11 -11.01
C CYS A 224 -3.99 3.08 -12.04
N VAL A 225 -5.23 2.63 -11.92
CA VAL A 225 -5.88 1.73 -12.89
C VAL A 225 -7.09 2.46 -13.45
N ILE A 226 -7.16 2.55 -14.77
CA ILE A 226 -8.21 3.25 -15.51
C ILE A 226 -8.87 2.27 -16.47
N ASP A 227 -10.17 2.06 -16.29
CA ASP A 227 -11.04 1.20 -17.11
C ASP A 227 -10.51 -0.24 -17.34
N GLY A 228 -9.58 -0.70 -16.50
CA GLY A 228 -8.92 -2.00 -16.65
C GLY A 228 -8.00 -2.12 -17.87
N LYS A 229 -7.73 -1.01 -18.56
CA LYS A 229 -6.96 -0.94 -19.81
C LYS A 229 -5.64 -0.21 -19.65
N VAL A 230 -5.60 0.80 -18.78
CA VAL A 230 -4.40 1.60 -18.52
C VAL A 230 -3.99 1.42 -17.06
N GLY A 231 -2.70 1.15 -16.86
CA GLY A 231 -2.11 0.95 -15.54
C GLY A 231 -0.83 1.77 -15.38
N TYR A 232 -0.76 2.54 -14.29
CA TYR A 232 0.44 3.24 -13.86
C TYR A 232 1.01 2.58 -12.62
N ILE A 233 2.31 2.25 -12.65
CA ILE A 233 3.10 1.82 -11.49
C ILE A 233 4.41 2.60 -11.46
N GLY A 234 4.98 2.81 -10.27
CA GLY A 234 6.31 3.41 -10.16
C GLY A 234 6.61 4.02 -8.80
N GLY A 235 7.59 4.95 -8.79
CA GLY A 235 8.11 5.59 -7.59
C GLY A 235 7.61 7.01 -7.31
N PHE A 236 7.11 7.72 -8.33
CA PHE A 236 6.67 9.12 -8.19
C PHE A 236 5.43 9.24 -7.29
N ASN A 237 5.51 10.04 -6.22
CA ASN A 237 4.32 10.46 -5.49
C ASN A 237 3.71 11.73 -6.09
N ILE A 238 2.52 12.10 -5.65
CA ILE A 238 1.86 13.33 -6.10
C ILE A 238 2.37 14.49 -5.24
N GLY A 239 3.22 15.33 -5.84
CA GLY A 239 3.68 16.59 -5.28
C GLY A 239 4.71 17.28 -6.18
N ASN A 240 4.86 18.59 -6.04
CA ASN A 240 5.75 19.43 -6.84
C ASN A 240 7.22 18.97 -6.74
N GLU A 241 7.63 18.34 -5.63
CA GLU A 241 8.97 17.77 -5.46
C GLU A 241 9.29 16.65 -6.46
N TYR A 242 8.29 16.13 -7.16
CA TYR A 242 8.43 15.10 -8.19
C TYR A 242 8.42 15.65 -9.61
N MET A 243 8.23 16.96 -9.79
CA MET A 243 8.15 17.61 -11.11
C MET A 243 9.51 18.02 -11.69
N GLY A 244 10.61 17.87 -10.94
CA GLY A 244 11.96 18.24 -11.37
C GLY A 244 12.32 19.65 -10.91
#